data_AF-A0A945QS99-F1
#
_entry.id   AF-A0A945QS99-F1
#
_cell.length_a   1.000
_cell.length_b   1.000
_cell.length_c   1.000
_cell.angle_alpha   90.00
_cell.angle_beta   90.00
_cell.angle_gamma   90.00
#
_symmetry.space_group_name_H-M   'P 1'
#
loop_
_entity.id
_entity.type
_entity.pdbx_description
1 polymer ?
#
loop_
_entity_poly.entity_id
_entity_poly.type
_entity_poly.pdbx_seq_one_letter_code
_entity_poly.pdbx_strand_id
1 'polypeptide(L)' 'YNKVQNGQSGYLSQSLYPLYFGLGEATGIDRIEVRWPSGKKQVINGPIGLNRLVLIREP' A
#
# COMPACT_ATOMS: atom_id res chain seq x y z
N TYR A 1 16.03 0.17 -8.53
CA TYR A 1 16.26 -0.77 -7.42
C TYR A 1 15.01 -0.74 -6.54
N ASN A 2 14.09 -1.71 -6.66
CA ASN A 2 12.86 -1.71 -5.86
C ASN A 2 12.87 -2.94 -4.95
N LYS A 3 13.14 -2.73 -3.66
CA LYS A 3 13.30 -3.79 -2.67
C LYS A 3 11.96 -4.03 -1.99
N VAL A 4 11.20 -5.00 -2.49
CA VAL A 4 9.98 -5.48 -1.83
C VAL A 4 10.41 -6.37 -0.67
N GLN A 5 10.31 -5.88 0.57
CA GLN A 5 10.59 -6.70 1.74
C GLN A 5 9.37 -7.53 2.08
N ASN A 6 9.37 -8.78 1.64
CA ASN A 6 8.36 -9.77 2.01
C ASN A 6 8.68 -10.24 3.43
N GLY A 7 8.16 -9.54 4.44
CA GLY A 7 8.21 -9.97 5.83
C GLY A 7 7.33 -11.20 6.05
N GLN A 8 7.86 -12.39 5.79
CA GLN A 8 7.33 -13.61 6.42
C GLN A 8 7.57 -13.51 7.92
N SER A 9 6.51 -13.59 8.75
CA SER A 9 6.62 -13.93 10.18
C SER A 9 5.27 -14.37 10.75
N GLY A 10 5.16 -15.67 11.08
CA GLY A 10 4.50 -16.23 12.27
C GLY A 10 3.00 -16.03 12.50
N TYR A 11 2.29 -17.14 12.79
CA TYR A 11 0.95 -17.16 13.39
C TYR A 11 0.88 -16.18 14.58
N LEU A 12 -0.03 -15.20 14.51
CA LEU A 12 -0.33 -14.14 15.50
C LEU A 12 0.69 -13.00 15.71
N SER A 13 1.74 -12.87 14.90
CA SER A 13 2.72 -11.79 15.05
C SER A 13 3.01 -11.08 13.72
N GLN A 14 2.15 -10.17 13.31
CA GLN A 14 2.55 -9.13 12.35
C GLN A 14 2.20 -7.76 12.91
N SER A 15 3.24 -7.07 13.39
CA SER A 15 3.23 -5.63 13.60
C SER A 15 2.70 -4.96 12.33
N LEU A 16 1.78 -4.02 12.49
CA LEU A 16 1.29 -3.19 11.39
C LEU A 16 2.47 -2.42 10.79
N TYR A 17 3.11 -2.96 9.76
CA TYR A 17 4.16 -2.27 9.04
C TYR A 17 3.49 -1.41 7.96
N PRO A 18 3.56 -0.07 8.06
CA PRO A 18 3.15 0.77 6.96
C PRO A 18 3.98 0.42 5.72
N LEU A 19 3.30 0.25 4.58
CA LEU A 19 3.94 -0.02 3.30
C LEU A 19 4.39 1.31 2.69
N TYR A 20 5.70 1.45 2.49
CA TYR A 20 6.28 2.64 1.87
C TYR A 20 6.52 2.40 0.38
N PHE A 21 6.05 3.34 -0.44
CA PHE A 21 6.30 3.34 -1.89
C PHE A 21 7.19 4.53 -2.25
N GLY A 22 8.34 4.25 -2.84
CA GLY A 22 9.21 5.28 -3.39
C GLY A 22 8.69 5.75 -4.75
N LEU A 23 8.35 7.03 -4.86
CA LEU A 23 7.76 7.62 -6.07
C LEU A 23 8.77 8.39 -6.95
N GLY A 24 10.03 8.51 -6.51
CA GLY A 24 11.06 9.26 -7.23
C GLY A 24 10.69 10.73 -7.38
N GLU A 25 10.78 11.24 -8.61
CA GLU A 25 10.42 12.62 -8.99
C GLU A 25 8.91 12.83 -9.20
N ALA A 26 8.08 11.78 -9.04
CA ALA A 26 6.64 11.91 -9.25
C ALA A 26 6.02 12.81 -8.16
N THR A 27 5.25 13.82 -8.58
CA THR A 27 4.63 14.82 -7.69
C THR A 27 3.28 14.38 -7.11
N GLY A 28 2.76 13.23 -7.54
CA GLY A 28 1.49 12.67 -7.09
C GLY A 28 1.30 11.21 -7.49
N ILE A 29 0.30 10.57 -6.88
CA ILE A 29 -0.11 9.20 -7.23
C ILE A 29 -1.44 9.27 -7.97
N ASP A 30 -1.48 8.68 -9.17
CA ASP A 30 -2.70 8.62 -10.00
C ASP A 30 -3.69 7.56 -9.54
N ARG A 31 -3.19 6.43 -9.02
CA ARG A 31 -4.03 5.29 -8.64
C ARG A 31 -3.34 4.36 -7.64
N ILE A 32 -4.10 3.88 -6.66
CA ILE A 32 -3.74 2.77 -5.78
C ILE A 32 -4.74 1.63 -6.02
N GLU A 33 -4.23 0.43 -6.27
CA GLU A 33 -5.04 -0.79 -6.37
C GLU A 33 -4.68 -1.75 -5.25
N VAL A 34 -5.70 -2.21 -4.51
CA VAL A 34 -5.56 -3.22 -3.47
C VAL A 34 -6.39 -4.45 -3.86
N ARG A 35 -5.73 -5.61 -3.89
CA ARG A 35 -6.39 -6.91 -4.05
C ARG A 35 -6.45 -7.59 -2.69
N TRP A 36 -7.66 -7.77 -2.18
CA TRP A 36 -7.89 -8.38 -0.87
C TRP A 36 -7.87 -9.91 -0.96
N PRO A 37 -7.52 -10.61 0.14
CA PRO A 37 -7.57 -12.07 0.19
C PRO A 37 -8.98 -12.65 -0.07
N SER A 38 -10.03 -11.88 0.24
CA SER A 38 -11.43 -12.22 -0.08
C SER A 38 -11.75 -12.22 -1.58
N GLY A 39 -10.82 -11.78 -2.43
CA GLY A 39 -11.02 -11.60 -3.87
C GLY A 39 -11.58 -10.23 -4.25
N LYS A 40 -11.95 -9.38 -3.27
CA LYS A 40 -12.37 -8.00 -3.53
C LYS A 40 -11.22 -7.17 -4.07
N LYS A 41 -11.55 -6.23 -4.97
CA LYS A 41 -10.61 -5.23 -5.47
C LYS A 41 -11.06 -3.86 -5.02
N GLN A 42 -10.15 -3.09 -4.45
CA GLN A 42 -10.37 -1.70 -4.10
C GLN A 42 -9.44 -0.83 -4.94
N VAL A 43 -10.01 0.19 -5.56
CA VAL A 43 -9.28 1.17 -6.36
C VAL A 43 -9.49 2.54 -5.76
N ILE A 44 -8.40 3.23 -5.47
CA ILE A 44 -8.39 4.60 -5.01
C ILE A 44 -7.76 5.43 -6.12
N ASN A 45 -8.57 6.28 -6.76
CA ASN A 45 -8.10 7.17 -7.82
C ASN A 45 -7.56 8.47 -7.22
N GLY A 46 -6.55 9.03 -7.88
CA GLY A 46 -5.89 10.26 -7.49
C GLY A 46 -6.65 11.53 -7.88
N PRO A 47 -6.01 12.70 -7.66
CA PRO A 47 -4.62 12.85 -7.23
C PRO A 47 -4.44 12.61 -5.72
N ILE A 48 -3.61 11.64 -5.34
CA ILE A 48 -3.22 11.41 -3.94
C ILE A 48 -1.89 12.13 -3.69
N GLY A 49 -1.86 12.96 -2.65
CA GLY A 49 -0.66 13.71 -2.28
C GLY A 49 0.43 12.82 -1.70
N LEU A 50 1.69 13.14 -2.03
CA LEU A 50 2.88 12.46 -1.51
C LEU A 50 3.02 12.58 0.01
N ASN A 51 3.84 11.70 0.60
CA ASN A 51 4.23 11.74 2.01
C ASN A 51 3.03 11.73 2.98
N ARG A 52 1.95 11.03 2.62
CA ARG A 52 0.76 10.86 3.45
C ARG A 52 0.51 9.40 3.79
N LEU A 53 0.00 9.18 5.00
CA LEU A 53 -0.50 7.88 5.42
C LEU A 53 -1.91 7.69 4.85
N VAL A 54 -2.06 6.74 3.92
CA VAL A 54 -3.37 6.33 3.40
C VAL A 54 -3.84 5.11 4.19
N LEU A 55 -4.89 5.28 5.00
CA LEU A 55 -5.53 4.18 5.71
C LEU A 55 -6.47 3.44 4.75
N ILE A 56 -6.13 2.20 4.40
CA ILE A 56 -6.94 1.37 3.51
C ILE A 56 -7.59 0.27 4.35
N ARG A 57 -8.92 0.19 4.28
CA ARG A 57 -9.73 -0.85 4.92
C ARG A 57 -10.50 -1.61 3.85
N GLU A 58 -10.60 -2.93 4.03
CA GLU A 58 -11.38 -3.78 3.15
C GLU A 58 -12.86 -3.32 3.12
N PRO A 59 -13.47 -3.15 1.93
CA PRO A 59 -14.88 -2.79 1.78
C PRO A 59 -15.82 -3.98 2.06
#